data_AF-A0A1X1QUK4-F1
#
_entry.id   AF-A0A1X1QUK4-F1
#
_cell.length_a   1.000
_cell.length_b   1.000
_cell.length_c   1.000
_cell.angle_alpha   90.00
_cell.angle_beta   90.00
_cell.angle_gamma   90.00
#
_symmetry.space_group_name_H-M   'P 1'
#
loop_
_entity.id
_entity.type
_entity.pdbx_description
1 polymer ?
#
loop_
_entity_poly.entity_id
_entity_poly.type
_entity_poly.pdbx_seq_one_letter_code
_entity_poly.pdbx_strand_id
1 'polypeptide(L)' 'MPIEAELVKEIVDSQLLYVDETSWMELTTFLWLWVFSTDTVTAYWISTRSSELIENTWVKRIAAG' A
#
# COMPACT_ATOMS: atom_id res chain seq x y z
N MET A 1 8.90 2.76 13.64
CA MET A 1 9.12 1.82 14.76
C MET A 1 9.42 0.43 14.21
N PRO A 2 10.15 -0.47 14.92
CA PRO A 2 10.54 -1.77 14.38
C PRO A 2 9.35 -2.64 13.90
N ILE A 3 8.21 -2.60 14.60
CA ILE A 3 7.01 -3.37 14.23
C ILE A 3 6.37 -2.92 12.91
N GLU A 4 6.43 -1.62 12.57
CA GLU A 4 5.87 -1.12 11.31
C GLU A 4 6.63 -1.71 10.12
N ALA A 5 7.95 -1.85 10.24
CA ALA A 5 8.77 -2.44 9.18
C ALA A 5 8.48 -3.94 9.00
N GLU A 6 8.18 -4.66 10.07
CA GLU A 6 7.77 -6.07 10.03
C GLU A 6 6.41 -6.24 9.34
N LEU A 7 5.42 -5.41 9.70
CA LEU A 7 4.09 -5.43 9.07
C LEU A 7 4.14 -5.04 7.60
N VAL A 8 4.94 -4.03 7.23
CA VAL A 8 5.16 -3.67 5.83
C VAL A 8 5.80 -4.82 5.07
N LYS A 9 6.79 -5.49 5.65
CA LYS A 9 7.42 -6.66 5.03
C LYS A 9 6.42 -7.79 4.81
N GLU A 10 5.55 -8.07 5.77
CA GLU A 10 4.52 -9.09 5.65
C GLU A 10 3.53 -8.81 4.51
N ILE A 11 3.10 -7.55 4.36
CA ILE A 11 2.24 -7.15 3.24
C ILE A 11 2.98 -7.31 1.90
N VAL A 12 4.26 -6.95 1.84
CA VAL A 12 5.11 -7.08 0.64
C VAL A 12 5.38 -8.53 0.25
N ASP A 13 5.62 -9.40 1.23
CA ASP A 13 5.95 -10.81 1.02
C ASP A 13 4.68 -11.68 0.88
N SER A 14 3.48 -11.12 1.12
CA SER A 14 2.24 -11.88 1.02
C SER A 14 1.91 -12.27 -0.42
N GLN A 15 1.55 -13.54 -0.60
CA GLN A 15 1.10 -14.07 -1.89
C GLN A 15 -0.35 -13.66 -2.23
N LEU A 16 -1.11 -13.19 -1.24
CA LEU A 16 -2.51 -12.78 -1.40
C LEU A 16 -2.68 -11.36 -0.87
N LEU A 17 -2.45 -10.40 -1.75
CA LEU A 17 -2.59 -8.98 -1.46
C LEU A 17 -3.83 -8.42 -2.17
N TYR A 18 -4.78 -7.92 -1.39
CA TYR A 18 -5.90 -7.12 -1.88
C TYR A 18 -5.59 -5.64 -1.72
N VAL A 19 -5.79 -4.86 -2.79
CA VAL A 19 -5.58 -3.41 -2.80
C VAL A 19 -6.88 -2.72 -3.17
N ASP A 20 -7.30 -1.76 -2.34
CA ASP A 20 -8.43 -0.87 -2.62
C ASP A 20 -7.99 0.60 -2.63
N GLU A 21 -8.61 1.36 -3.53
CA GLU A 21 -8.37 2.78 -3.75
C GLU A 21 -9.67 3.57 -3.49
N THR A 22 -9.75 4.24 -2.35
CA THR A 22 -10.89 5.08 -2.00
C THR A 22 -10.51 6.56 -2.05
N SER A 23 -11.24 7.35 -2.83
CA SER A 23 -11.01 8.80 -2.92
C SER A 23 -11.22 9.47 -1.55
N TRP A 24 -10.26 10.30 -1.12
CA TRP A 24 -10.26 10.93 0.20
C TRP A 24 -9.96 12.43 0.09
N MET A 25 -10.94 13.28 0.43
CA MET A 25 -10.72 14.72 0.53
C MET A 25 -10.25 15.08 1.94
N GLU A 26 -9.02 15.57 2.06
CA GLU A 26 -8.52 16.12 3.31
C GLU A 26 -8.43 17.64 3.19
N LEU A 27 -9.35 18.34 3.86
CA LEU A 27 -9.53 19.78 3.75
C LEU A 27 -9.70 20.22 2.29
N THR A 28 -8.66 20.81 1.68
CA THR A 28 -8.64 21.26 0.28
C THR A 28 -7.80 20.38 -0.64
N THR A 29 -7.24 19.28 -0.11
CA THR A 29 -6.32 18.40 -0.83
C THR A 29 -7.02 17.11 -1.21
N PHE A 30 -7.02 16.77 -2.50
CA PHE A 30 -7.54 15.50 -2.97
C PHE A 30 -6.46 14.42 -2.85
N LEU A 31 -6.71 13.46 -1.98
CA LEU A 31 -5.85 12.32 -1.67
C LEU A 31 -6.61 11.02 -1.92
N TRP A 32 -5.91 9.91 -1.74
CA TRP A 32 -6.43 8.57 -1.85
C TRP A 32 -6.09 7.83 -0.58
N LEU A 33 -7.11 7.18 -0.01
CA LEU A 33 -6.94 6.18 1.01
C LEU A 33 -6.69 4.85 0.29
N TRP A 34 -5.48 4.35 0.45
CA TRP A 34 -5.03 3.05 -0.01
C TRP A 34 -5.22 2.05 1.13
N VAL A 35 -5.90 0.95 0.83
CA VAL A 35 -6.07 -0.16 1.78
C VAL A 35 -5.38 -1.38 1.21
N PHE A 36 -4.40 -1.90 1.95
CA PHE A 36 -3.67 -3.12 1.63
C PHE A 36 -4.05 -4.17 2.64
N SER A 37 -4.68 -5.26 2.20
CA SER A 37 -5.07 -6.35 3.09
C SER A 37 -4.47 -7.68 2.65
N THR A 38 -3.83 -8.36 3.59
CA THR A 38 -3.50 -9.77 3.53
C THR A 38 -4.51 -10.57 4.36
N ASP A 39 -4.22 -11.85 4.61
CA ASP A 39 -4.93 -12.73 5.54
C ASP A 39 -4.76 -12.34 7.01
N THR A 40 -3.63 -11.71 7.36
CA THR A 40 -3.20 -11.44 8.74
C THR A 40 -3.02 -9.96 9.06
N VAL A 41 -2.77 -9.12 8.04
CA VAL A 41 -2.40 -7.72 8.21
C VAL A 41 -3.18 -6.84 7.26
N THR A 42 -3.64 -5.69 7.77
CA THR A 42 -4.22 -4.62 6.96
C THR A 42 -3.50 -3.32 7.23
N ALA A 43 -2.99 -2.67 6.19
CA ALA A 43 -2.39 -1.34 6.25
C ALA A 43 -3.25 -0.30 5.51
N TYR A 44 -3.27 0.90 6.07
CA TYR A 44 -3.95 2.06 5.53
C TYR A 44 -2.92 3.14 5.22
N TRP A 45 -2.98 3.71 4.02
CA TRP A 45 -2.06 4.76 3.61
C TRP A 45 -2.82 5.90 2.94
N ILE A 46 -2.56 7.16 3.33
CA ILE A 46 -3.14 8.32 2.66
C ILE A 46 -2.03 9.00 1.85
N SER A 47 -2.24 9.11 0.53
CA SER A 47 -1.29 9.78 -0.36
C SER A 47 -1.97 10.32 -1.62
N THR A 48 -1.24 11.08 -2.42
CA THR A 48 -1.67 11.46 -3.77
C THR A 48 -1.79 10.22 -4.67
N ARG A 49 -2.56 10.34 -5.74
CA ARG A 49 -2.71 9.30 -6.77
C ARG A 49 -1.51 9.25 -7.71
N SER A 50 -0.29 9.19 -7.21
CA SER A 50 0.87 8.97 -8.05
C SER A 50 1.23 7.50 -8.06
N SER A 51 1.42 6.96 -9.27
CA SER A 51 1.83 5.57 -9.48
C SER A 51 3.19 5.26 -8.88
N GLU A 52 3.99 6.26 -8.48
CA GLU A 52 5.26 6.05 -7.76
C GLU A 52 5.12 5.26 -6.46
N LEU A 53 4.00 5.36 -5.74
CA LEU A 53 3.76 4.54 -4.55
C LEU A 53 3.52 3.06 -4.88
N ILE A 54 3.03 2.77 -6.09
CA ILE A 54 2.86 1.41 -6.60
C ILE A 54 4.15 0.92 -7.28
N GLU A 55 4.81 1.79 -8.04
CA GLU A 55 5.99 1.50 -8.87
C GLU A 55 7.29 1.40 -8.06
N ASN A 56 7.52 2.27 -7.07
CA ASN A 56 8.77 2.24 -6.29
C ASN A 56 8.79 1.21 -5.16
N THR A 57 7.63 0.69 -4.72
CA THR A 57 7.55 -0.29 -3.62
C THR A 57 7.02 -1.68 -4.02
N TRP A 58 6.24 -1.83 -5.10
CA TRP A 58 5.50 -3.09 -5.35
C TRP A 58 5.79 -3.77 -6.70
N VAL A 59 6.09 -3.03 -7.77
CA VAL A 59 6.23 -3.62 -9.13
C VAL A 59 7.55 -4.36 -9.39
N LYS A 60 8.64 -4.03 -8.66
CA LYS A 60 9.95 -4.65 -8.91
C LYS A 60 10.03 -6.14 -8.58
N ARG A 61 9.09 -6.70 -7.82
CA ARG A 61 9.06 -8.13 -7.47
C ARG A 61 8.26 -8.97 -8.46
N ILE A 62 7.26 -8.40 -9.14
CA ILE A 62 6.45 -9.10 -10.15
C ILE A 62 7.11 -9.07 -11.54
N ALA A 63 7.92 -8.05 -11.85
CA ALA A 63 8.64 -7.96 -13.12
C ALA A 63 10.00 -8.72 -13.14
N ALA A 64 10.44 -9.27 -12.02
CA ALA A 64 11.72 -9.99 -11.89
C ALA A 64 11.55 -11.51 -11.64
N GLY A 65 10.33 -12.03 -11.80
CA GLY A 65 10.01 -13.46 -11.82
C GLY A 65 9.79 -13.94 -13.24
#